data_AF-A0A1G6A1U8-F1
#
_entry.id   AF-A0A1G6A1U8-F1
#
_cell.length_a   1.000
_cell.length_b   1.000
_cell.length_c   1.000
_cell.angle_alpha   90.00
_cell.angle_beta   90.00
_cell.angle_gamma   90.00
#
_symmetry.space_group_name_H-M   'P 1'
#
loop_
_entity.id
_entity.type
_entity.pdbx_description
1 polymer ?
#
loop_
_entity_poly.entity_id
_entity_poly.type
_entity_poly.pdbx_seq_one_letter_code
_entity_poly.pdbx_strand_id
1 'polypeptide(L)'
;MAMHRSVAAGFAAVLMTAGAAAAADPAAIKEACVKNTSWTAEACECLAGKAKSSSLSSDQQAYVVAILAEDSDGAKKAEAALTVPQFADVSSFLVNAGTDCTGD
;
A
#
# COMPACT_ATOMS: atom_id res chain seq x y z
N MET A 1 -28.74 -28.81 15.79
CA MET A 1 -29.64 -28.97 14.63
C MET A 1 -30.83 -28.04 14.85
N ALA A 2 -31.26 -27.15 13.97
CA ALA A 2 -30.87 -26.77 12.62
C ALA A 2 -31.45 -25.36 12.34
N MET A 3 -30.61 -24.51 11.74
CA MET A 3 -30.88 -23.70 10.54
C MET A 3 -32.27 -23.09 10.35
N HIS A 4 -32.34 -21.75 10.40
CA HIS A 4 -33.22 -20.92 9.54
C HIS A 4 -32.39 -19.69 9.15
N ARG A 5 -31.80 -19.67 7.95
CA ARG A 5 -32.37 -19.27 6.65
C ARG A 5 -32.29 -17.75 6.42
N SER A 6 -31.27 -17.42 5.63
CA SER A 6 -31.07 -16.29 4.74
C SER A 6 -32.20 -15.27 4.63
N VAL A 7 -31.86 -14.01 4.93
CA VAL A 7 -32.39 -12.86 4.19
C VAL A 7 -31.20 -12.19 3.52
N ALA A 8 -31.08 -12.42 2.22
CA ALA A 8 -30.32 -11.59 1.32
C ALA A 8 -31.10 -10.27 1.14
N ALA A 9 -30.50 -9.18 1.59
CA ALA A 9 -30.72 -7.83 1.10
C ALA A 9 -29.31 -7.24 1.01
N GLY A 10 -28.74 -6.94 -0.15
CA GLY A 10 -29.39 -6.38 -1.33
C GLY A 10 -29.09 -4.89 -1.36
N PHE A 11 -28.02 -4.55 -2.08
CA PHE A 11 -27.69 -3.24 -2.66
C PHE A 11 -27.01 -2.16 -1.80
N ALA A 12 -25.96 -1.61 -2.45
CA ALA A 12 -25.18 -0.40 -2.17
C ALA A 12 -24.21 -0.49 -0.97
N ALA A 13 -22.89 -0.47 -1.15
CA ALA A 13 -22.16 0.41 -2.03
C ALA A 13 -20.99 -0.30 -2.73
N VAL A 14 -21.12 -0.47 -4.04
CA VAL A 14 -19.95 -0.37 -4.92
C VAL A 14 -19.56 1.10 -4.87
N LEU A 15 -18.73 1.48 -3.90
CA LEU A 15 -17.97 2.71 -4.01
C LEU A 15 -16.88 2.43 -5.04
N MET A 16 -17.25 2.62 -6.31
CA MET A 16 -16.30 3.08 -7.31
C MET A 16 -15.83 4.47 -6.88
N THR A 17 -14.87 4.53 -5.98
CA THR A 17 -13.96 5.68 -5.86
C THR A 17 -12.73 5.37 -6.70
N ALA A 18 -12.93 5.29 -8.01
CA ALA A 18 -11.87 5.62 -8.94
C ALA A 18 -11.61 7.13 -8.79
N GLY A 19 -10.42 7.50 -8.32
CA GLY A 19 -9.98 8.89 -8.29
C GLY A 19 -10.07 9.57 -6.93
N ALA A 20 -9.44 9.01 -5.91
CA ALA A 20 -8.50 9.81 -5.15
C ALA A 20 -7.13 9.25 -5.54
N ALA A 21 -6.22 10.08 -6.04
CA ALA A 21 -4.81 9.76 -5.88
C ALA A 21 -4.67 9.36 -4.42
N ALA A 22 -4.41 8.07 -4.17
CA ALA A 22 -4.39 7.52 -2.82
C ALA A 22 -3.53 8.46 -2.02
N ALA A 23 -4.16 9.20 -1.09
CA ALA A 23 -3.43 10.10 -0.25
C ALA A 23 -2.34 9.24 0.37
N ALA A 24 -1.12 9.63 0.07
CA ALA A 24 0.10 9.07 0.59
C ALA A 24 0.01 8.99 2.10
N ASP A 25 -0.48 7.84 2.57
CA ASP A 25 -0.90 7.65 3.93
C ASP A 25 -0.17 6.43 4.51
N PRO A 26 0.60 6.62 5.60
CA PRO A 26 1.28 5.54 6.28
C PRO A 26 0.35 4.39 6.68
N ALA A 27 -0.93 4.64 6.96
CA ALA A 27 -1.89 3.59 7.25
C ALA A 27 -2.22 2.76 6.01
N ALA A 28 -2.29 3.37 4.81
CA ALA A 28 -2.48 2.64 3.56
C ALA A 28 -1.26 1.73 3.24
N ILE A 29 -0.05 2.20 3.52
CA ILE A 29 1.18 1.39 3.41
C ILE A 29 1.14 0.21 4.37
N LYS A 30 0.79 0.45 5.64
CA LYS A 30 0.64 -0.62 6.65
C LYS A 30 -0.42 -1.64 6.22
N GLU A 31 -1.60 -1.18 5.80
CA GLU A 31 -2.71 -2.05 5.41
C GLU A 31 -2.37 -2.91 4.19
N ALA A 32 -1.79 -2.30 3.15
CA ALA A 32 -1.34 -3.03 1.96
C ALA A 32 -0.27 -4.07 2.31
N CYS A 33 0.71 -3.70 3.13
CA CYS A 33 1.76 -4.60 3.60
C CYS A 33 1.19 -5.80 4.38
N VAL A 34 0.35 -5.56 5.39
CA VAL A 34 -0.22 -6.62 6.23
C VAL A 34 -1.10 -7.59 5.43
N LYS A 35 -1.77 -7.08 4.40
CA LYS A 35 -2.74 -7.86 3.62
C LYS A 35 -2.11 -8.72 2.54
N ASN A 36 -1.05 -8.25 1.87
CA ASN A 36 -0.51 -8.91 0.67
C ASN A 36 0.96 -9.33 0.78
N THR A 37 1.62 -9.10 1.91
CA THR A 37 2.98 -9.61 2.15
C THR A 37 2.96 -10.70 3.24
N SER A 38 4.04 -11.47 3.33
CA SER A 38 4.26 -12.42 4.44
C SER A 38 4.97 -11.79 5.64
N TRP A 39 5.09 -10.46 5.69
CA TRP A 39 5.77 -9.75 6.77
C TRP A 39 4.92 -9.72 8.03
N THR A 40 5.58 -9.54 9.18
CA THR A 40 4.88 -9.36 10.46
C THR A 40 4.20 -7.99 10.52
N ALA A 41 3.16 -7.87 11.35
CA ALA A 41 2.51 -6.57 11.58
C ALA A 41 3.49 -5.50 12.09
N GLU A 42 4.47 -5.89 12.90
CA GLU A 42 5.54 -5.02 13.40
C GLU A 42 6.47 -4.54 12.27
N ALA A 43 6.85 -5.41 11.33
CA ALA A 43 7.63 -5.02 10.17
C ALA A 43 6.85 -4.07 9.25
N CYS A 44 5.55 -4.30 9.06
CA CYS A 44 4.68 -3.39 8.31
C CYS A 44 4.48 -2.03 9.02
N GLU A 45 4.43 -2.00 10.36
CA GLU A 45 4.44 -0.74 11.11
C GLU A 45 5.76 0.02 10.97
N CYS A 46 6.89 -0.69 11.03
CA CYS A 46 8.19 -0.10 10.77
C CYS A 46 8.26 0.52 9.36
N LEU A 47 7.80 -0.19 8.33
CA LEU A 47 7.79 0.28 6.95
C LEU A 47 6.96 1.56 6.80
N ALA A 48 5.74 1.56 7.34
CA ALA A 48 4.87 2.74 7.35
C ALA A 48 5.49 3.93 8.10
N GLY A 49 6.12 3.67 9.25
CA GLY A 49 6.84 4.68 10.04
C GLY A 49 8.04 5.27 9.29
N LYS A 50 8.79 4.43 8.57
CA LYS A 50 9.88 4.89 7.70
C LYS A 50 9.36 5.69 6.52
N ALA A 51 8.30 5.25 5.84
CA ALA A 51 7.70 5.99 4.72
C ALA A 51 7.29 7.41 5.15
N LYS A 52 6.69 7.54 6.34
CA LYS A 52 6.35 8.84 6.94
C LYS A 52 7.57 9.73 7.20
N SER A 53 8.69 9.12 7.60
CA SER A 53 9.91 9.83 7.99
C SER A 53 10.84 10.16 6.81
N SER A 54 10.73 9.41 5.71
CA SER A 54 11.65 9.46 4.56
C SER A 54 11.38 10.62 3.60
N SER A 55 10.44 11.51 3.91
CA SER A 55 10.02 12.62 3.03
C SER A 55 9.61 12.18 1.62
N LEU A 56 9.07 10.96 1.48
CA LEU A 56 8.54 10.49 0.20
C LEU A 56 7.40 11.40 -0.25
N SER A 57 7.41 11.80 -1.51
CA SER A 57 6.32 12.54 -2.13
C SER A 57 5.04 11.71 -2.17
N SER A 58 3.92 12.36 -2.48
CA SER A 58 2.64 11.66 -2.57
C SER A 58 2.65 10.55 -3.62
N ASP A 59 3.29 10.80 -4.75
CA ASP A 59 3.36 9.86 -5.87
C ASP A 59 4.27 8.68 -5.54
N GLN A 60 5.36 8.91 -4.81
CA GLN A 60 6.26 7.85 -4.35
C GLN A 60 5.54 6.94 -3.35
N GLN A 61 4.78 7.50 -2.42
CA GLN A 61 4.00 6.70 -1.48
C GLN A 61 2.86 5.94 -2.20
N ALA A 62 2.22 6.54 -3.20
CA ALA A 62 1.23 5.84 -4.03
C ALA A 62 1.87 4.64 -4.77
N TYR A 63 3.10 4.79 -5.27
CA TYR A 63 3.86 3.69 -5.86
C TYR A 63 4.17 2.59 -4.83
N VAL A 64 4.63 2.95 -3.62
CA VAL A 64 4.87 1.98 -2.53
C VAL A 64 3.60 1.20 -2.19
N VAL A 65 2.47 1.90 -2.02
CA VAL A 65 1.18 1.25 -1.73
C VAL A 65 0.79 0.30 -2.86
N ALA A 66 0.93 0.70 -4.12
CA ALA A 66 0.57 -0.14 -5.25
C ALA A 66 1.45 -1.40 -5.36
N ILE A 67 2.76 -1.28 -5.11
CA ILE A 67 3.68 -2.42 -5.03
C ILE A 67 3.29 -3.37 -3.90
N LEU A 68 3.04 -2.84 -2.70
CA LEU A 68 2.62 -3.63 -1.54
C LEU A 68 1.23 -4.24 -1.70
N ALA A 69 0.36 -3.62 -2.49
CA ALA A 69 -0.98 -4.13 -2.77
C ALA A 69 -1.01 -5.16 -3.91
N GLU A 70 0.14 -5.48 -4.50
CA GLU A 70 0.28 -6.29 -5.73
C GLU A 70 -0.56 -5.73 -6.91
N ASP A 71 -0.87 -4.43 -6.88
CA ASP A 71 -1.63 -3.74 -7.92
C ASP A 71 -0.70 -3.29 -9.05
N SER A 72 -0.47 -4.20 -10.00
CA SER A 72 0.42 -3.95 -11.14
C SER A 72 -0.03 -2.79 -12.03
N ASP A 73 -1.34 -2.53 -12.16
CA ASP A 73 -1.85 -1.43 -12.97
C ASP A 73 -1.75 -0.10 -12.22
N GLY A 74 -2.01 -0.10 -10.91
CA GLY A 74 -1.76 1.03 -10.03
C GLY A 74 -0.28 1.40 -9.98
N ALA A 75 0.62 0.42 -9.89
CA ALA A 75 2.05 0.63 -9.83
C ALA A 75 2.57 1.29 -11.12
N LYS A 76 2.16 0.81 -12.30
CA LYS A 76 2.53 1.44 -13.58
C LYS A 76 2.04 2.88 -13.71
N LYS A 77 0.83 3.17 -13.22
CA LYS A 77 0.28 4.54 -13.24
C LYS A 77 1.03 5.46 -12.29
N ALA A 78 1.33 4.99 -11.08
CA ALA A 78 2.09 5.75 -10.10
C ALA A 78 3.53 5.97 -10.57
N GLU A 79 4.18 4.94 -11.13
CA GLU A 79 5.51 5.02 -11.72
C GLU A 79 5.58 6.04 -12.86
N ALA A 80 4.58 6.09 -13.73
CA ALA A 80 4.51 7.08 -14.82
C ALA A 80 4.40 8.54 -14.32
N ALA A 81 3.99 8.75 -13.07
CA ALA A 81 3.98 10.06 -12.43
C ALA A 81 5.33 10.41 -11.77
N LEU A 82 6.24 9.44 -11.62
CA LEU A 82 7.56 9.65 -11.03
C LEU A 82 8.58 10.10 -12.06
N THR A 83 9.42 11.04 -11.68
CA THR A 83 10.68 11.30 -12.38
C THR A 83 11.69 10.19 -12.10
N VAL A 84 12.70 10.02 -12.96
CA VAL A 84 13.77 9.03 -12.75
C VAL A 84 14.45 9.14 -11.37
N PRO A 85 14.79 10.34 -10.86
CA PRO A 85 15.31 10.48 -9.50
C PRO A 85 14.33 10.01 -8.43
N GLN A 86 13.04 10.38 -8.52
CA GLN A 86 12.03 9.95 -7.55
C GLN A 86 11.80 8.43 -7.56
N PHE A 87 11.89 7.81 -8.74
CA PHE A 87 11.83 6.36 -8.87
C PHE A 87 13.03 5.67 -8.22
N ALA A 88 14.24 6.22 -8.39
CA ALA A 88 15.44 5.71 -7.73
C ALA A 88 15.35 5.83 -6.21
N ASP A 89 14.84 6.96 -5.70
CA ASP A 89 14.65 7.21 -4.28
C ASP A 89 13.65 6.23 -3.66
N VAL A 90 12.49 6.01 -4.30
CA VAL A 90 11.46 5.11 -3.77
C VAL A 90 11.89 3.64 -3.85
N SER A 91 12.64 3.26 -4.88
CA SER A 91 13.20 1.91 -5.00
C SER A 91 14.25 1.66 -3.92
N SER A 92 15.13 2.63 -3.68
CA SER A 92 16.13 2.56 -2.60
C SER A 92 15.46 2.52 -1.22
N PHE A 93 14.38 3.28 -1.05
CA PHE A 93 13.55 3.21 0.15
C PHE A 93 12.98 1.80 0.36
N LEU A 94 12.35 1.18 -0.64
CA LEU A 94 11.75 -0.15 -0.50
C LEU A 94 12.78 -1.22 -0.14
N VAL A 95 13.98 -1.16 -0.74
CA VAL A 95 15.07 -2.08 -0.43
C VAL A 95 15.58 -1.86 1.01
N ASN A 96 15.97 -0.63 1.35
CA ASN A 96 16.56 -0.34 2.66
C ASN A 96 15.54 -0.50 3.80
N ALA A 97 14.33 0.01 3.62
CA ALA A 97 13.27 -0.10 4.61
C ALA A 97 12.81 -1.56 4.78
N GLY A 98 12.85 -2.37 3.71
CA GLY A 98 12.59 -3.79 3.83
C GLY A 98 13.61 -4.48 4.72
N THR A 99 14.89 -4.38 4.39
CA THR A 99 15.98 -4.95 5.20
C THR A 99 15.95 -4.45 6.65
N ASP A 100 15.80 -3.14 6.86
CA ASP A 100 15.76 -2.54 8.20
C ASP A 100 14.57 -3.00 9.04
N CYS A 101 13.42 -3.29 8.42
CA CYS A 101 12.18 -3.61 9.14
C CYS A 101 11.94 -5.11 9.30
N THR A 102 12.48 -5.95 8.41
CA THR A 102 12.39 -7.41 8.54
C THR A 102 13.60 -8.02 9.26
N GLY A 103 14.73 -7.29 9.33
CA GLY A 103 15.94 -7.74 10.03
C GLY A 103 16.68 -8.88 9.34
N ASP A 104 16.54 -9.01 8.02
CA ASP A 104 17.28 -9.96 7.17
C ASP A 104 18.73 -9.52 6.95
#